data_AF-G7Q5H8-F1
#
_entry.id   AF-G7Q5H8-F1
#
_cell.length_a   1.000
_cell.length_b   1.000
_cell.length_c   1.000
_cell.angle_alpha   90.00
_cell.angle_beta   90.00
_cell.angle_gamma   90.00
#
_symmetry.space_group_name_H-M   'P 1'
#
loop_
_entity.id
_entity.type
_entity.pdbx_description
1 polymer ?
#
loop_
_entity_poly.entity_id
_entity_poly.type
_entity_poly.pdbx_seq_one_letter_code
_entity_poly.pdbx_strand_id
1 'polypeptide(L)'
;MLRHTDASSPSPKAASPARPGRETVIAREIYRAGPLRDDFERLAHPGVPMADADVLSFLLKYFFASLYPGSEDHAVPLTELSTLLGRFYDLWSEEGADGAVPLAGNGSAFPLRMLADLPRTAHIFRSVANRPLPPSQVQDPFLGLDLGTGSGILLAAAWFQARRNGVSETHLYGIERDPDVAARTDEIFRSLGIGEIRLADARLPAAYAGLPDGPIAFVGNENVAAPTARLSAEPFSALHATLFTMFSKRLRNTVFFPEALVVRDREAELDVVLSKNNRFQVPRHYRNLRLRPRSIVIEGRLTRLWQIGKDFKPYIAEAWLPAMPGRW
;
A
#
# COMPACT_ATOMS: atom_id res chain seq x y z
N MET A 1 24.13 12.66 -7.28
CA MET A 1 24.80 11.44 -6.79
C MET A 1 23.76 10.32 -6.80
N LEU A 2 23.73 9.50 -7.84
CA LEU A 2 22.81 8.37 -7.95
C LEU A 2 23.16 7.34 -6.88
N ARG A 3 22.19 6.95 -6.05
CA ARG A 3 22.33 5.82 -5.13
C ARG A 3 21.65 4.61 -5.77
N HIS A 4 22.47 3.65 -6.20
CA HIS A 4 22.04 2.27 -6.38
C HIS A 4 21.62 1.73 -5.02
N THR A 5 20.34 1.38 -4.87
CA THR A 5 19.86 0.58 -3.74
C THR A 5 20.00 -0.89 -4.12
N ASP A 6 21.15 -1.48 -3.81
CA ASP A 6 21.36 -2.93 -3.87
C ASP A 6 20.57 -3.61 -2.75
N ALA A 7 19.34 -3.99 -3.06
CA ALA A 7 18.70 -5.10 -2.38
C ALA A 7 19.12 -6.37 -3.13
N SER A 8 19.97 -7.19 -2.52
CA SER A 8 20.37 -8.48 -3.08
C SER A 8 19.15 -9.39 -3.24
N SER A 9 18.82 -9.70 -4.49
CA SER A 9 17.76 -10.62 -4.91
C SER A 9 18.02 -12.05 -4.41
N PRO A 10 16.97 -12.83 -4.10
CA PRO A 10 17.10 -14.26 -3.85
C PRO A 10 17.45 -15.02 -5.14
N SER A 11 18.16 -16.14 -4.98
CA SER A 11 18.65 -17.05 -6.03
C SER A 11 17.58 -17.48 -7.06
N PRO A 12 18.00 -17.81 -8.31
CA PRO A 12 17.11 -17.96 -9.46
C PRO A 12 16.06 -19.05 -9.23
N LYS A 13 14.78 -18.67 -9.35
CA LYS A 13 13.69 -19.62 -9.56
C LYS A 13 13.56 -19.86 -11.06
N ALA A 14 13.50 -21.12 -11.45
CA ALA A 14 13.31 -21.54 -12.82
C ALA A 14 12.14 -20.80 -13.48
N ALA A 15 12.38 -20.31 -14.70
CA ALA A 15 11.43 -19.58 -15.52
C ALA A 15 10.07 -20.31 -15.58
N SER A 16 9.02 -19.65 -15.12
CA SER A 16 7.66 -19.98 -15.55
C SER A 16 7.33 -19.01 -16.67
N PRO A 17 7.11 -19.48 -17.90
CA PRO A 17 6.64 -18.59 -18.96
C PRO A 17 5.24 -18.14 -18.53
N ALA A 18 5.10 -16.88 -18.12
CA ALA A 18 3.82 -16.21 -18.15
C ALA A 18 3.38 -16.21 -19.62
N ARG A 19 2.69 -17.29 -20.03
CA ARG A 19 2.41 -17.56 -21.44
C ARG A 19 1.54 -16.44 -21.99
N PRO A 20 1.89 -15.87 -23.16
CA PRO A 20 1.00 -14.97 -23.85
C PRO A 20 -0.28 -15.72 -24.24
N GLY A 21 -1.42 -15.28 -23.69
CA GLY A 21 -2.74 -15.49 -24.26
C GLY A 21 -3.46 -16.79 -23.90
N ARG A 22 -4.06 -16.85 -22.69
CA ARG A 22 -5.43 -17.40 -22.48
C ARG A 22 -5.93 -17.25 -21.06
N GLU A 23 -5.05 -17.39 -20.07
CA GLU A 23 -5.42 -17.34 -18.65
C GLU A 23 -5.29 -15.91 -18.09
N THR A 24 -6.34 -15.44 -17.44
CA THR A 24 -6.37 -14.15 -16.74
C THR A 24 -5.82 -14.29 -15.32
N VAL A 25 -5.31 -13.20 -14.74
CA VAL A 25 -4.68 -13.23 -13.40
C VAL A 25 -5.64 -13.70 -12.30
N ILE A 26 -6.93 -13.40 -12.46
CA ILE A 26 -8.03 -13.91 -11.65
C ILE A 26 -9.09 -14.56 -12.55
N ALA A 27 -9.97 -15.37 -11.97
CA ALA A 27 -11.08 -15.99 -12.69
C ALA A 27 -12.04 -14.92 -13.26
N ARG A 28 -12.62 -15.18 -14.44
CA ARG A 28 -13.51 -14.20 -15.12
C ARG A 28 -14.79 -13.97 -14.33
N GLU A 29 -15.26 -15.01 -13.64
CA GLU A 29 -16.49 -15.05 -12.87
C GLU A 29 -16.45 -14.15 -11.63
N ILE A 30 -15.24 -13.86 -11.12
CA ILE A 30 -15.05 -12.97 -9.96
C ILE A 30 -14.65 -11.55 -10.37
N TYR A 31 -14.35 -11.32 -11.65
CA TYR A 31 -14.03 -9.99 -12.14
C TYR A 31 -15.29 -9.19 -12.43
N ARG A 32 -15.38 -8.01 -11.81
CA ARG A 32 -16.49 -7.09 -12.04
C ARG A 32 -16.16 -6.12 -13.18
N ALA A 33 -16.87 -6.23 -14.29
CA ALA A 33 -16.78 -5.28 -15.39
C ALA A 33 -17.30 -3.88 -15.02
N GLY A 34 -16.84 -2.86 -15.76
CA GLY A 34 -17.22 -1.47 -15.57
C GLY A 34 -16.03 -0.58 -15.19
N PRO A 35 -16.23 0.75 -15.17
CA PRO A 35 -15.21 1.73 -14.78
C PRO A 35 -14.68 1.54 -13.34
N LEU A 36 -13.52 2.13 -13.05
CA LEU A 36 -12.98 2.22 -11.69
C LEU A 36 -13.82 3.16 -10.82
N ARG A 37 -14.30 4.27 -11.39
CA ARG A 37 -15.12 5.26 -10.67
C ARG A 37 -16.39 4.64 -10.09
N ASP A 38 -17.09 3.82 -10.86
CA ASP A 38 -18.28 3.11 -10.42
C ASP A 38 -17.99 2.19 -9.22
N ASP A 39 -16.83 1.53 -9.20
CA ASP A 39 -16.40 0.74 -8.06
C ASP A 39 -16.07 1.62 -6.85
N PHE A 40 -15.47 2.80 -7.03
CA PHE A 40 -15.26 3.78 -5.96
C PHE A 40 -16.57 4.18 -5.29
N GLU A 41 -17.56 4.62 -6.08
CA GLU A 41 -18.85 5.07 -5.57
C GLU A 41 -19.63 3.95 -4.88
N ARG A 42 -19.68 2.78 -5.53
CA ARG A 42 -20.41 1.62 -5.03
C ARG A 42 -19.79 1.07 -3.75
N LEU A 43 -18.48 0.86 -3.71
CA LEU A 43 -17.79 0.22 -2.58
C LEU A 43 -17.62 1.16 -1.38
N ALA A 44 -17.73 2.47 -1.59
CA ALA A 44 -17.81 3.45 -0.51
C ALA A 44 -19.08 3.33 0.33
N HIS A 45 -20.16 2.77 -0.24
CA HIS A 45 -21.45 2.70 0.45
C HIS A 45 -21.42 1.67 1.59
N PRO A 46 -21.77 2.04 2.84
CA PRO A 46 -21.67 1.16 4.01
C PRO A 46 -22.55 -0.10 3.89
N GLY A 47 -23.71 0.03 3.25
CA GLY A 47 -24.63 -1.08 3.01
C GLY A 47 -24.20 -2.06 1.91
N VAL A 48 -23.14 -1.76 1.16
CA VAL A 48 -22.61 -2.67 0.13
C VAL A 48 -21.45 -3.47 0.74
N PRO A 49 -21.54 -4.82 0.79
CA PRO A 49 -20.41 -5.65 1.15
C PRO A 49 -19.26 -5.46 0.16
N MET A 50 -18.03 -5.32 0.68
CA MET A 50 -16.81 -5.32 -0.13
C MET A 50 -16.19 -6.71 -0.01
N ALA A 51 -16.56 -7.62 -0.92
CA ALA A 51 -16.05 -8.98 -0.94
C ALA A 51 -14.62 -9.05 -1.50
N ASP A 52 -13.90 -10.15 -1.29
CA ASP A 52 -12.53 -10.31 -1.79
C ASP A 52 -12.46 -10.15 -3.33
N ALA A 53 -13.47 -10.62 -4.06
CA ALA A 53 -13.61 -10.44 -5.50
C ALA A 53 -13.73 -8.96 -5.93
N ASP A 54 -14.46 -8.15 -5.15
CA ASP A 54 -14.57 -6.71 -5.38
C ASP A 54 -13.21 -6.03 -5.18
N VAL A 55 -12.49 -6.40 -4.12
CA VAL A 55 -11.15 -5.85 -3.82
C VAL A 55 -10.16 -6.17 -4.95
N LEU A 56 -10.14 -7.40 -5.44
CA LEU A 56 -9.25 -7.79 -6.54
C LEU A 56 -9.60 -7.07 -7.84
N SER A 57 -10.90 -7.00 -8.19
CA SER A 57 -11.36 -6.27 -9.38
C SER A 57 -10.98 -4.79 -9.31
N PHE A 58 -11.20 -4.17 -8.15
CA PHE A 58 -10.84 -2.79 -7.87
C PHE A 58 -9.33 -2.56 -8.04
N LEU A 59 -8.49 -3.39 -7.42
CA LEU A 59 -7.04 -3.23 -7.45
C LEU A 59 -6.45 -3.38 -8.84
N LEU A 60 -7.00 -4.29 -9.67
CA LEU A 60 -6.56 -4.42 -11.07
C LEU A 60 -6.89 -3.17 -11.88
N LYS A 61 -8.10 -2.62 -11.73
CA LYS A 61 -8.48 -1.36 -12.39
C LYS A 61 -7.65 -0.18 -11.87
N TYR A 62 -7.41 -0.11 -10.56
CA TYR A 62 -6.58 0.91 -9.93
C TYR A 62 -5.12 0.84 -10.42
N PHE A 63 -4.56 -0.36 -10.57
CA PHE A 63 -3.25 -0.58 -11.18
C PHE A 63 -3.18 -0.05 -12.62
N PHE A 64 -4.22 -0.31 -13.42
CA PHE A 64 -4.29 0.20 -14.79
C PHE A 64 -4.39 1.73 -14.81
N ALA A 65 -5.27 2.33 -13.99
CA ALA A 65 -5.37 3.79 -13.84
C ALA A 65 -4.06 4.42 -13.34
N SER A 66 -3.28 3.69 -12.54
CA SER A 66 -1.93 4.09 -12.13
C SER A 66 -0.93 4.19 -13.29
N LEU A 67 -1.16 3.46 -14.37
CA LEU A 67 -0.34 3.51 -15.57
C LEU A 67 -0.92 4.45 -16.63
N TYR A 68 -2.24 4.61 -16.64
CA TYR A 68 -3.00 5.39 -17.62
C TYR A 68 -4.04 6.27 -16.91
N PRO A 69 -3.63 7.42 -16.34
CA PRO A 69 -4.57 8.37 -15.77
C PRO A 69 -5.63 8.81 -16.79
N GLY A 70 -6.89 8.98 -16.35
CA GLY A 70 -8.05 9.19 -17.21
C GLY A 70 -8.80 7.90 -17.57
N SER A 71 -8.19 6.72 -17.38
CA SER A 71 -8.86 5.43 -17.63
C SER A 71 -9.88 5.06 -16.57
N GLU A 72 -9.92 5.75 -15.43
CA GLU A 72 -10.86 5.50 -14.34
C GLU A 72 -12.35 5.61 -14.73
N ASP A 73 -12.64 6.35 -15.80
CA ASP A 73 -13.99 6.58 -16.35
C ASP A 73 -14.38 5.53 -17.41
N HIS A 74 -13.49 4.59 -17.72
CA HIS A 74 -13.68 3.61 -18.78
C HIS A 74 -13.62 2.19 -18.25
N ALA A 75 -14.47 1.32 -18.80
CA ALA A 75 -14.41 -0.11 -18.51
C ALA A 75 -13.19 -0.72 -19.22
N VAL A 76 -12.28 -1.33 -18.45
CA VAL A 76 -11.09 -2.00 -18.96
C VAL A 76 -11.30 -3.53 -18.92
N PRO A 77 -11.22 -4.27 -20.02
CA PRO A 77 -11.39 -5.72 -20.01
C PRO A 77 -10.34 -6.44 -19.15
N LEU A 78 -10.74 -7.49 -18.44
CA LEU A 78 -9.81 -8.30 -17.62
C LEU A 78 -8.62 -8.86 -18.42
N THR A 79 -8.82 -9.18 -19.69
CA THR A 79 -7.76 -9.67 -20.58
C THR A 79 -6.68 -8.63 -20.82
N GLU A 80 -7.07 -7.37 -20.94
CA GLU A 80 -6.16 -6.24 -21.11
C GLU A 80 -5.41 -5.96 -19.81
N LEU A 81 -6.13 -5.91 -18.68
CA LEU A 81 -5.54 -5.80 -17.33
C LEU A 81 -4.50 -6.89 -17.09
N SER A 82 -4.84 -8.15 -17.40
CA SER A 82 -3.93 -9.28 -17.24
C SER A 82 -2.71 -9.13 -18.15
N THR A 83 -2.91 -8.77 -19.43
CA THR A 83 -1.80 -8.60 -20.38
C THR A 83 -0.83 -7.51 -19.92
N LEU A 84 -1.35 -6.38 -19.45
CA LEU A 84 -0.53 -5.29 -18.91
C LEU A 84 0.23 -5.74 -17.65
N LEU A 85 -0.44 -6.43 -16.73
CA LEU A 85 0.17 -6.94 -15.51
C LEU A 85 1.27 -7.97 -15.81
N GLY A 86 1.08 -8.84 -16.81
CA GLY A 86 2.09 -9.79 -17.28
C GLY A 86 3.33 -9.05 -17.80
N ARG A 87 3.14 -8.09 -18.71
CA ARG A 87 4.23 -7.23 -19.21
C ARG A 87 4.94 -6.49 -18.08
N PHE A 88 4.18 -6.02 -17.09
CA PHE A 88 4.74 -5.39 -15.91
C PHE A 88 5.65 -6.35 -15.14
N TYR A 89 5.21 -7.59 -14.89
CA TYR A 89 6.04 -8.59 -14.20
C TYR A 89 7.29 -8.99 -15.00
N ASP A 90 7.17 -9.12 -16.32
CA ASP A 90 8.29 -9.46 -17.20
C ASP A 90 9.43 -8.43 -17.10
N LEU A 91 9.11 -7.14 -17.01
CA LEU A 91 10.09 -6.06 -16.84
C LEU A 91 10.89 -6.14 -15.54
N TRP A 92 10.37 -6.84 -14.53
CA TRP A 92 11.02 -7.01 -13.23
C TRP A 92 11.62 -8.40 -13.03
N SER A 93 11.51 -9.28 -14.02
CA SER A 93 12.22 -10.55 -14.04
C SER A 93 13.69 -10.31 -14.39
N GLU A 94 14.61 -11.08 -13.78
CA GLU A 94 16.06 -10.98 -14.06
C GLU A 94 16.42 -11.34 -15.52
N GLU A 95 15.47 -11.93 -16.27
CA GLU A 95 15.59 -12.34 -17.69
C GLU A 95 14.83 -11.41 -18.65
N GLY A 96 14.50 -10.18 -18.23
CA GLY A 96 13.70 -9.23 -19.03
C GLY A 96 14.12 -9.22 -20.50
N ALA A 97 13.17 -9.52 -21.39
CA ALA A 97 13.42 -9.68 -22.82
C ALA A 97 14.22 -8.49 -23.37
N ASP A 98 15.27 -8.78 -24.15
CA ASP A 98 16.00 -7.78 -24.93
C ASP A 98 14.99 -6.93 -25.71
N GLY A 99 14.81 -5.68 -25.29
CA GLY A 99 13.74 -4.80 -25.76
C GLY A 99 12.74 -4.45 -24.67
N ALA A 100 13.18 -3.63 -23.70
CA ALA A 100 12.31 -3.01 -22.70
C ALA A 100 11.14 -2.30 -23.40
N VAL A 101 9.94 -2.88 -23.32
CA VAL A 101 8.73 -2.17 -23.72
C VAL A 101 8.49 -1.12 -22.65
N PRO A 102 8.60 0.18 -22.94
CA PRO A 102 8.30 1.20 -21.94
C PRO A 102 6.85 1.02 -21.51
N LEU A 103 6.62 0.79 -20.22
CA LEU A 103 5.30 1.03 -19.65
C LEU A 103 4.98 2.52 -19.82
N ALA A 104 3.71 2.85 -20.03
CA ALA A 104 3.32 4.24 -20.22
C ALA A 104 3.76 5.13 -19.04
N GLY A 105 4.45 6.23 -19.39
CA GLY A 105 5.02 7.23 -18.51
C GLY A 105 6.42 6.86 -17.99
N ASN A 106 7.31 7.87 -17.93
CA ASN A 106 8.75 7.76 -17.66
C ASN A 106 9.18 7.22 -16.27
N GLY A 107 8.30 6.54 -15.53
CA GLY A 107 8.49 6.20 -14.13
C GLY A 107 7.89 4.85 -13.74
N SER A 108 8.30 3.77 -14.41
CA SER A 108 8.04 2.40 -13.93
C SER A 108 8.83 2.15 -12.64
N ALA A 109 8.38 2.76 -11.54
CA ALA A 109 9.07 2.80 -10.26
C ALA A 109 8.48 1.78 -9.26
N PHE A 110 9.31 1.44 -8.28
CA PHE A 110 9.06 0.56 -7.13
C PHE A 110 7.63 0.59 -6.54
N PRO A 111 6.90 1.73 -6.41
CA PRO A 111 5.55 1.73 -5.87
C PRO A 111 4.51 0.91 -6.65
N LEU A 112 4.62 0.83 -7.98
CA LEU A 112 3.72 0.01 -8.79
C LEU A 112 3.99 -1.49 -8.61
N ARG A 113 5.25 -1.85 -8.31
CA ARG A 113 5.61 -3.23 -7.96
C ARG A 113 4.95 -3.66 -6.65
N MET A 114 4.81 -2.73 -5.70
CA MET A 114 4.08 -2.99 -4.47
C MET A 114 2.57 -3.14 -4.71
N LEU A 115 1.98 -2.24 -5.49
CA LEU A 115 0.58 -2.35 -5.89
C LEU A 115 0.28 -3.68 -6.61
N ALA A 116 1.20 -4.11 -7.47
CA ALA A 116 1.11 -5.35 -8.24
C ALA A 116 1.42 -6.62 -7.43
N ASP A 117 1.83 -6.54 -6.16
CA ASP A 117 1.79 -7.68 -5.22
C ASP A 117 0.33 -7.91 -4.79
N LEU A 118 -0.47 -8.40 -5.73
CA LEU A 118 -1.93 -8.32 -5.68
C LEU A 118 -2.54 -8.99 -4.42
N PRO A 119 -2.16 -10.22 -4.02
CA PRO A 119 -2.72 -10.82 -2.81
C PRO A 119 -2.43 -10.03 -1.55
N ARG A 120 -1.21 -9.51 -1.41
CA ARG A 120 -0.79 -8.72 -0.26
C ARG A 120 -1.53 -7.39 -0.23
N THR A 121 -1.54 -6.67 -1.34
CA THR A 121 -2.21 -5.37 -1.44
C THR A 121 -3.71 -5.54 -1.22
N ALA A 122 -4.33 -6.61 -1.71
CA ALA A 122 -5.73 -6.92 -1.44
C ALA A 122 -6.01 -7.15 0.05
N HIS A 123 -5.16 -7.90 0.74
CA HIS A 123 -5.30 -8.10 2.17
C HIS A 123 -5.15 -6.79 2.96
N ILE A 124 -4.11 -6.01 2.66
CA ILE A 124 -3.88 -4.72 3.30
C ILE A 124 -5.04 -3.76 3.06
N PHE A 125 -5.44 -3.60 1.79
CA PHE A 125 -6.54 -2.74 1.38
C PHE A 125 -7.83 -3.13 2.10
N ARG A 126 -8.22 -4.42 2.05
CA ARG A 126 -9.40 -4.94 2.75
C ARG A 126 -9.35 -4.63 4.24
N SER A 127 -8.20 -4.87 4.89
CA SER A 127 -8.05 -4.68 6.33
C SER A 127 -8.22 -3.23 6.79
N VAL A 128 -7.91 -2.27 5.92
CA VAL A 128 -8.05 -0.84 6.23
C VAL A 128 -9.44 -0.36 5.81
N ALA A 129 -9.82 -0.60 4.56
CA ALA A 129 -11.06 -0.12 3.96
C ALA A 129 -12.32 -0.62 4.67
N ASN A 130 -12.32 -1.88 5.11
CA ASN A 130 -13.47 -2.48 5.81
C ASN A 130 -13.41 -2.39 7.33
N ARG A 131 -12.39 -1.76 7.92
CA ARG A 131 -12.28 -1.68 9.37
C ARG A 131 -13.42 -0.81 9.93
N PRO A 132 -14.31 -1.36 10.76
CA PRO A 132 -15.30 -0.54 11.45
C PRO A 132 -14.60 0.34 12.49
N LEU A 133 -15.06 1.58 12.57
CA LEU A 133 -14.67 2.52 13.60
C LEU A 133 -15.77 2.55 14.66
N PRO A 134 -15.42 2.45 15.97
CA PRO A 134 -16.36 2.75 17.03
C PRO A 134 -17.01 4.11 16.81
N PRO A 135 -18.31 4.32 17.12
CA PRO A 135 -18.98 5.60 16.92
C PRO A 135 -18.25 6.79 17.59
N SER A 136 -17.59 6.56 18.72
CA SER A 136 -16.77 7.56 19.42
C SER A 136 -15.44 7.91 18.74
N GLN A 137 -15.05 7.17 17.70
CA GLN A 137 -13.84 7.36 16.90
C GLN A 137 -14.13 7.84 15.48
N VAL A 138 -15.40 7.82 15.03
CA VAL A 138 -15.82 8.44 13.78
C VAL A 138 -15.66 9.94 13.91
N GLN A 139 -14.87 10.52 13.01
CA GLN A 139 -14.56 11.94 12.95
C GLN A 139 -15.05 12.49 11.62
N ASP A 140 -15.72 13.64 11.65
CA ASP A 140 -16.18 14.36 10.46
C ASP A 140 -15.85 15.85 10.67
N PRO A 141 -14.87 16.44 9.94
CA PRO A 141 -14.12 15.83 8.84
C PRO A 141 -13.14 14.73 9.30
N PHE A 142 -12.95 13.71 8.46
CA PHE A 142 -11.98 12.65 8.67
C PHE A 142 -10.61 13.06 8.13
N LEU A 143 -9.67 13.33 9.04
CA LEU A 143 -8.29 13.67 8.69
C LEU A 143 -7.39 12.43 8.64
N GLY A 144 -6.85 12.12 7.46
CA GLY A 144 -5.96 10.97 7.24
C GLY A 144 -4.65 11.36 6.59
N LEU A 145 -3.56 10.70 7.01
CA LEU A 145 -2.20 10.90 6.47
C LEU A 145 -1.63 9.59 5.95
N ASP A 146 -0.91 9.62 4.84
CA ASP A 146 -0.10 8.49 4.37
C ASP A 146 1.35 8.92 4.14
N LEU A 147 2.27 8.34 4.92
CA LEU A 147 3.66 8.75 4.97
C LEU A 147 4.48 7.88 4.00
N GLY A 148 4.93 8.44 2.88
CA GLY A 148 5.53 7.69 1.78
C GLY A 148 4.46 7.02 0.93
N THR A 149 3.63 7.85 0.30
CA THR A 149 2.36 7.45 -0.31
C THR A 149 2.48 6.45 -1.45
N GLY A 150 3.57 6.49 -2.23
CA GLY A 150 3.74 5.58 -3.36
C GLY A 150 2.56 5.67 -4.34
N SER A 151 1.89 4.54 -4.59
CA SER A 151 0.70 4.48 -5.44
C SER A 151 -0.56 5.07 -4.82
N GLY A 152 -0.54 5.46 -3.54
CA GLY A 152 -1.70 6.00 -2.82
C GLY A 152 -2.73 4.97 -2.40
N ILE A 153 -2.50 3.67 -2.63
CA ILE A 153 -3.50 2.64 -2.35
C ILE A 153 -3.91 2.57 -0.87
N LEU A 154 -2.99 2.86 0.05
CA LEU A 154 -3.28 2.86 1.48
C LEU A 154 -4.14 4.07 1.89
N LEU A 155 -3.87 5.24 1.30
CA LEU A 155 -4.69 6.44 1.49
C LEU A 155 -6.08 6.29 0.86
N ALA A 156 -6.18 5.64 -0.31
CA ALA A 156 -7.46 5.25 -0.90
C ALA A 156 -8.23 4.29 0.02
N ALA A 157 -7.57 3.32 0.64
CA ALA A 157 -8.20 2.44 1.64
C ALA A 157 -8.72 3.24 2.85
N ALA A 158 -7.99 4.26 3.30
CA ALA A 158 -8.45 5.16 4.36
C ALA A 158 -9.68 5.99 3.95
N TRP A 159 -9.76 6.40 2.68
CA TRP A 159 -10.96 7.04 2.14
C TRP A 159 -12.17 6.10 2.21
N PHE A 160 -12.03 4.85 1.77
CA PHE A 160 -13.10 3.86 1.90
C PHE A 160 -13.49 3.64 3.36
N GLN A 161 -12.51 3.54 4.26
CA GLN A 161 -12.78 3.43 5.70
C GLN A 161 -13.65 4.60 6.17
N ALA A 162 -13.32 5.84 5.83
CA ALA A 162 -14.10 7.01 6.22
C ALA A 162 -15.54 6.93 5.69
N ARG A 163 -15.72 6.75 4.38
CA ARG A 163 -17.04 6.72 3.72
C ARG A 163 -17.92 5.60 4.26
N ARG A 164 -17.35 4.40 4.44
CA ARG A 164 -18.06 3.23 4.97
C ARG A 164 -18.39 3.35 6.45
N ASN A 165 -17.78 4.28 7.18
CA ASN A 165 -18.13 4.62 8.55
C ASN A 165 -19.05 5.87 8.62
N GLY A 166 -19.62 6.31 7.50
CA GLY A 166 -20.62 7.38 7.45
C GLY A 166 -20.05 8.79 7.49
N VAL A 167 -18.75 8.96 7.29
CA VAL A 167 -18.11 10.28 7.22
C VAL A 167 -18.53 11.00 5.94
N SER A 168 -18.98 12.25 6.08
CA SER A 168 -19.36 13.09 4.95
C SER A 168 -18.17 13.79 4.29
N GLU A 169 -17.24 14.33 5.08
CA GLU A 169 -16.09 15.09 4.61
C GLU A 169 -14.75 14.41 4.96
N THR A 170 -13.85 14.30 3.99
CA THR A 170 -12.52 13.71 4.17
C THR A 170 -11.41 14.68 3.82
N HIS A 171 -10.44 14.85 4.71
CA HIS A 171 -9.20 15.59 4.44
C HIS A 171 -8.05 14.58 4.44
N LEU A 172 -7.67 14.10 3.26
CA LEU A 172 -6.65 13.07 3.10
C LEU A 172 -5.40 13.66 2.46
N TYR A 173 -4.25 13.45 3.09
CA TYR A 173 -2.97 13.95 2.61
C TYR A 173 -1.95 12.82 2.46
N GLY A 174 -1.55 12.57 1.22
CA GLY A 174 -0.41 11.73 0.92
C GLY A 174 0.87 12.56 0.92
N ILE A 175 1.94 12.09 1.55
CA ILE A 175 3.25 12.73 1.50
C ILE A 175 4.21 11.81 0.73
N GLU A 176 4.65 12.26 -0.45
CA GLU A 176 5.57 11.54 -1.32
C GLU A 176 6.80 12.41 -1.62
N ARG A 177 7.99 11.79 -1.63
CA ARG A 177 9.27 12.49 -1.85
C ARG A 177 9.73 12.43 -3.30
N ASP A 178 9.28 11.42 -4.05
CA ASP A 178 9.62 11.22 -5.44
C ASP A 178 8.67 12.06 -6.32
N PRO A 179 9.17 13.01 -7.12
CA PRO A 179 8.33 13.92 -7.90
C PRO A 179 7.49 13.21 -8.96
N ASP A 180 8.03 12.17 -9.59
CA ASP A 180 7.33 11.45 -10.67
C ASP A 180 6.22 10.57 -10.11
N VAL A 181 6.48 9.91 -8.97
CA VAL A 181 5.47 9.16 -8.23
C VAL A 181 4.40 10.11 -7.68
N ALA A 182 4.79 11.23 -7.08
CA ALA A 182 3.86 12.20 -6.52
C ALA A 182 2.92 12.76 -7.59
N ALA A 183 3.44 13.23 -8.72
CA ALA A 183 2.63 13.79 -9.80
C ALA A 183 1.63 12.79 -10.38
N ARG A 184 2.07 11.53 -10.57
CA ARG A 184 1.20 10.46 -11.09
C ARG A 184 0.09 10.09 -10.12
N THR A 185 0.43 9.87 -8.85
CA THR A 185 -0.57 9.54 -7.83
C THR A 185 -1.55 10.70 -7.62
N ASP A 186 -1.07 11.94 -7.68
CA ASP A 186 -1.88 13.15 -7.60
C ASP A 186 -2.92 13.26 -8.73
N GLU A 187 -2.55 12.89 -9.96
CA GLU A 187 -3.46 12.91 -11.11
C GLU A 187 -4.69 12.01 -10.89
N ILE A 188 -4.46 10.79 -10.42
CA ILE A 188 -5.50 9.81 -10.10
C ILE A 188 -6.33 10.27 -8.90
N PHE A 189 -5.67 10.77 -7.86
CA PHE A 189 -6.32 11.24 -6.64
C PHE A 189 -7.26 12.42 -6.91
N ARG A 190 -6.82 13.37 -7.73
CA ARG A 190 -7.64 14.49 -8.18
C ARG A 190 -8.83 14.01 -8.98
N SER A 191 -8.63 13.10 -9.93
CA SER A 191 -9.72 12.58 -10.76
C SER A 191 -10.76 11.83 -9.95
N LEU A 192 -10.33 11.02 -8.99
CA LEU A 192 -11.22 10.22 -8.14
C LEU A 192 -11.77 10.98 -6.93
N GLY A 193 -11.32 12.21 -6.68
CA GLY A 193 -11.77 13.04 -5.56
C GLY A 193 -11.40 12.48 -4.18
N ILE A 194 -10.23 11.86 -4.06
CA ILE A 194 -9.82 11.16 -2.83
C ILE A 194 -9.17 12.12 -1.81
N GLY A 195 -8.20 12.91 -2.26
CA GLY A 195 -7.36 13.73 -1.39
C GLY A 195 -6.24 14.43 -2.14
N GLU A 196 -5.31 15.02 -1.39
CA GLU A 196 -4.17 15.79 -1.90
C GLU A 196 -2.87 14.99 -1.76
N ILE A 197 -2.03 15.00 -2.80
CA ILE A 197 -0.67 14.47 -2.73
C ILE A 197 0.32 15.62 -2.64
N ARG A 198 1.14 15.60 -1.58
CA ARG A 198 2.17 16.59 -1.31
C ARG A 198 3.54 16.05 -1.66
N LEU A 199 4.22 16.73 -2.58
CA LEU A 199 5.64 16.52 -2.83
C LEU A 199 6.47 17.07 -1.66
N ALA A 200 6.79 16.23 -0.69
CA ALA A 200 7.55 16.60 0.49
C ALA A 200 8.23 15.39 1.17
N ASP A 201 9.17 15.66 2.05
CA ASP A 201 9.76 14.64 2.92
C ASP A 201 9.04 14.60 4.27
N ALA A 202 8.25 13.56 4.52
CA ALA A 202 7.51 13.35 5.77
C ALA A 202 8.41 13.26 7.03
N ARG A 203 9.73 13.17 6.89
CA ARG A 203 10.67 13.29 8.01
C ARG A 203 10.86 14.75 8.46
N LEU A 204 10.46 15.72 7.65
CA LEU A 204 10.60 17.14 7.93
C LEU A 204 9.28 17.76 8.42
N PRO A 205 9.30 18.62 9.45
CA PRO A 205 8.10 19.32 9.93
C PRO A 205 7.35 20.10 8.83
N ALA A 206 8.07 20.63 7.85
CA ALA A 206 7.50 21.40 6.75
C ALA A 206 6.50 20.61 5.90
N ALA A 207 6.62 19.29 5.82
CA ALA A 207 5.67 18.43 5.08
C ALA A 207 4.23 18.50 5.64
N TYR A 208 4.09 18.92 6.90
CA TYR A 208 2.83 18.98 7.61
C TYR A 208 2.28 20.40 7.77
N ALA A 209 2.90 21.39 7.10
CA ALA A 209 2.44 22.77 7.14
C ALA A 209 1.03 22.89 6.55
N GLY A 210 0.17 23.71 7.17
CA GLY A 210 -1.19 23.97 6.68
C GLY A 210 -2.15 22.78 6.77
N LEU A 211 -1.83 21.72 7.52
CA LEU A 211 -2.83 20.70 7.84
C LEU A 211 -3.95 21.31 8.70
N PRO A 212 -5.23 20.93 8.48
CA PRO A 212 -6.34 21.35 9.31
C PRO A 212 -6.08 21.05 10.79
N ASP A 213 -6.67 21.82 11.70
CA ASP A 213 -6.65 21.51 13.13
C ASP A 213 -7.52 20.29 13.47
N GLY A 214 -7.43 19.80 14.71
CA GLY A 214 -8.26 18.70 15.21
C GLY A 214 -7.57 17.32 15.24
N PRO A 215 -8.24 16.28 15.73
CA PRO A 215 -7.66 14.94 15.81
C PRO A 215 -7.27 14.38 14.42
N ILE A 216 -6.24 13.53 14.38
CA ILE A 216 -5.89 12.78 13.17
C ILE A 216 -6.56 11.41 13.29
N ALA A 217 -7.42 11.06 12.33
CA ALA A 217 -8.20 9.82 12.36
C ALA A 217 -7.36 8.63 11.90
N PHE A 218 -6.55 8.79 10.84
CA PHE A 218 -5.78 7.71 10.24
C PHE A 218 -4.34 8.11 9.92
N VAL A 219 -3.40 7.19 10.12
CA VAL A 219 -2.01 7.30 9.66
C VAL A 219 -1.56 5.98 9.02
N GLY A 220 -1.24 6.04 7.73
CA GLY A 220 -0.57 4.98 6.99
C GLY A 220 0.93 5.18 6.96
N ASN A 221 1.69 4.09 7.14
CA ASN A 221 3.13 4.07 6.90
C ASN A 221 3.60 2.64 6.57
N GLU A 222 3.75 2.35 5.28
CA GLU A 222 4.19 1.05 4.78
C GLU A 222 5.71 0.97 4.53
N ASN A 223 6.49 1.97 4.93
CA ASN A 223 7.95 2.02 4.74
C ASN A 223 8.69 1.04 5.67
N VAL A 224 8.29 -0.24 5.66
CA VAL A 224 8.79 -1.34 6.44
C VAL A 224 9.80 -2.11 5.59
N ALA A 225 11.01 -2.27 6.10
CA ALA A 225 12.06 -3.02 5.42
C ALA A 225 11.66 -4.49 5.16
N ALA A 226 12.30 -5.13 4.18
CA ALA A 226 12.15 -6.57 3.98
C ALA A 226 12.61 -7.36 5.23
N PRO A 227 12.05 -8.56 5.52
CA PRO A 227 12.44 -9.39 6.65
C PRO A 227 13.93 -9.77 6.68
N THR A 228 14.58 -9.73 5.51
CA THR A 228 16.01 -10.00 5.33
C THR A 228 16.88 -8.78 5.65
N ALA A 229 16.31 -7.58 5.59
CA ALA A 229 17.00 -6.31 5.82
C ALA A 229 16.86 -5.83 7.27
N ARG A 230 17.76 -4.92 7.67
CA ARG A 230 17.67 -4.24 8.97
C ARG A 230 16.47 -3.29 8.98
N LEU A 231 15.87 -3.07 10.15
CA LEU A 231 14.80 -2.09 10.35
C LEU A 231 15.18 -0.71 9.79
N SER A 232 16.44 -0.31 9.91
CA SER A 232 16.96 0.98 9.43
C SER A 232 17.08 1.11 7.91
N ALA A 233 16.84 0.05 7.14
CA ALA A 233 16.90 0.10 5.68
C ALA A 233 15.77 0.94 5.09
N GLU A 234 14.65 1.07 5.80
CA GLU A 234 13.52 1.91 5.42
C GLU A 234 13.16 2.89 6.56
N PRO A 235 12.62 4.08 6.26
CA PRO A 235 12.45 5.14 7.25
C PRO A 235 11.23 4.98 8.19
N PHE A 236 10.69 3.77 8.42
CA PHE A 236 9.49 3.52 9.24
C PHE A 236 9.45 4.30 10.57
N SER A 237 10.48 4.14 11.41
CA SER A 237 10.53 4.78 12.72
C SER A 237 10.86 6.27 12.63
N ALA A 238 11.62 6.70 11.62
CA ALA A 238 11.97 8.11 11.44
C ALA A 238 10.74 8.95 11.06
N LEU A 239 9.89 8.43 10.17
CA LEU A 239 8.62 9.04 9.79
C LEU A 239 7.69 9.22 11.01
N HIS A 240 7.52 8.17 11.81
CA HIS A 240 6.74 8.26 13.04
C HIS A 240 7.36 9.22 14.08
N ALA A 241 8.69 9.29 14.18
CA ALA A 241 9.35 10.18 15.13
C ALA A 241 8.98 11.66 14.87
N THR A 242 9.01 12.10 13.60
CA THR A 242 8.59 13.44 13.21
C THR A 242 7.10 13.66 13.48
N LEU A 243 6.26 12.72 13.06
CA LEU A 243 4.81 12.79 13.26
C LEU A 243 4.43 12.94 14.75
N PHE A 244 5.00 12.11 15.63
CA PHE A 244 4.72 12.18 17.07
C PHE A 244 5.28 13.44 17.73
N THR A 245 6.39 14.00 17.21
CA THR A 245 6.93 15.28 17.67
C THR A 245 5.95 16.41 17.38
N MET A 246 5.37 16.42 16.18
CA MET A 246 4.42 17.45 15.74
C MET A 246 3.04 17.30 16.38
N PHE A 247 2.53 16.06 16.48
CA PHE A 247 1.11 15.81 16.66
C PHE A 247 0.73 14.87 17.79
N SER A 248 1.63 14.61 18.76
CA SER A 248 1.38 13.67 19.88
C SER A 248 -0.02 13.77 20.51
N LYS A 249 -0.53 14.98 20.76
CA LYS A 249 -1.87 15.22 21.33
C LYS A 249 -3.01 14.84 20.36
N ARG A 250 -2.85 15.16 19.07
CA ARG A 250 -3.82 14.88 18.00
C ARG A 250 -3.89 13.40 17.63
N LEU A 251 -2.83 12.64 17.97
CA LEU A 251 -2.71 11.23 17.63
C LEU A 251 -3.42 10.27 18.61
N ARG A 252 -4.12 10.78 19.64
CA ARG A 252 -4.62 9.96 20.77
C ARG A 252 -5.56 8.83 20.36
N ASN A 253 -6.44 9.07 19.38
CA ASN A 253 -7.43 8.10 18.89
C ASN A 253 -7.17 7.66 17.45
N THR A 254 -6.02 8.01 16.88
CA THR A 254 -5.62 7.63 15.52
C THR A 254 -5.52 6.13 15.35
N VAL A 255 -6.08 5.66 14.25
CA VAL A 255 -5.87 4.33 13.67
C VAL A 255 -4.58 4.35 12.87
N PHE A 256 -3.64 3.45 13.20
CA PHE A 256 -2.39 3.32 12.48
C PHE A 256 -2.42 2.07 11.59
N PHE A 257 -1.87 2.19 10.39
CA PHE A 257 -1.50 1.03 9.58
C PHE A 257 0.02 1.02 9.33
N PRO A 258 0.72 -0.08 9.68
CA PRO A 258 0.23 -1.18 10.53
C PRO A 258 -0.05 -0.70 11.96
N GLU A 259 -0.85 -1.44 12.73
CA GLU A 259 -1.16 -1.09 14.13
C GLU A 259 0.08 -1.20 15.03
N ALA A 260 0.92 -2.18 14.73
CA ALA A 260 2.24 -2.36 15.29
C ALA A 260 3.15 -3.10 14.31
N LEU A 261 4.46 -2.91 14.45
CA LEU A 261 5.50 -3.65 13.75
C LEU A 261 6.31 -4.44 14.78
N VAL A 262 6.39 -5.75 14.61
CA VAL A 262 7.25 -6.61 15.42
C VAL A 262 8.56 -6.83 14.68
N VAL A 263 9.65 -6.47 15.34
CA VAL A 263 11.02 -6.64 14.83
C VAL A 263 11.77 -7.62 15.72
N ARG A 264 12.60 -8.47 15.13
CA ARG A 264 13.36 -9.50 15.84
C ARG A 264 14.85 -9.29 15.68
N ASP A 265 15.59 -9.47 16.77
CA ASP A 265 16.99 -9.86 16.72
C ASP A 265 17.08 -11.39 16.80
N ARG A 266 17.68 -12.02 15.78
CA ARG A 266 17.82 -13.48 15.75
C ARG A 266 18.93 -13.98 16.67
N GLU A 267 20.01 -13.21 16.83
CA GLU A 267 21.16 -13.58 17.66
C GLU A 267 20.78 -13.49 19.15
N ALA A 268 20.05 -12.45 19.53
CA ALA A 268 19.59 -12.25 20.91
C ALA A 268 18.23 -12.92 21.21
N GLU A 269 17.62 -13.60 20.24
CA GLU A 269 16.29 -14.22 20.31
C GLU A 269 15.17 -13.32 20.87
N LEU A 270 15.26 -12.01 20.60
CA LEU A 270 14.38 -11.01 21.20
C LEU A 270 13.47 -10.37 20.16
N ASP A 271 12.17 -10.33 20.46
CA ASP A 271 11.17 -9.59 19.69
C ASP A 271 10.88 -8.24 20.37
N VAL A 272 10.94 -7.15 19.61
CA VAL A 272 10.55 -5.80 20.05
C VAL A 272 9.29 -5.39 19.28
N VAL A 273 8.26 -4.96 20.00
CA VAL A 273 7.02 -4.44 19.41
C VAL A 273 7.11 -2.92 19.29
N LEU A 274 6.99 -2.40 18.07
CA LEU A 274 6.92 -0.98 17.75
C LEU A 274 5.46 -0.61 17.51
N SER A 275 4.86 0.21 18.37
CA SER A 275 3.45 0.58 18.30
C SER A 275 3.24 2.02 18.74
N LYS A 276 1.99 2.50 18.67
CA LYS A 276 1.62 3.81 19.21
C LYS A 276 2.11 4.06 20.64
N ASN A 277 2.14 3.04 21.50
CA ASN A 277 2.52 3.18 22.91
C ASN A 277 3.99 3.58 23.11
N ASN A 278 4.88 3.14 22.21
CA ASN A 278 6.27 3.59 22.18
C ASN A 278 6.58 4.49 20.99
N ARG A 279 5.55 5.07 20.37
CA ARG A 279 5.66 5.98 19.21
C ARG A 279 6.40 5.35 18.03
N PHE A 280 6.27 4.03 17.89
CA PHE A 280 6.97 3.20 16.92
C PHE A 280 8.50 3.31 16.98
N GLN A 281 9.05 3.60 18.16
CA GLN A 281 10.48 3.73 18.41
C GLN A 281 11.04 2.51 19.14
N VAL A 282 12.26 2.10 18.77
CA VAL A 282 13.01 1.09 19.50
C VAL A 282 13.38 1.64 20.89
N PRO A 283 12.97 0.97 21.99
CA PRO A 283 13.34 1.37 23.35
C PRO A 283 14.86 1.49 23.51
N ARG A 284 15.32 2.41 24.38
CA ARG A 284 16.76 2.76 24.50
C ARG A 284 17.64 1.54 24.78
N HIS A 285 17.17 0.60 25.60
CA HIS A 285 17.90 -0.62 25.99
C HIS A 285 18.00 -1.67 24.86
N TYR A 286 17.26 -1.50 23.75
CA TYR A 286 17.29 -2.39 22.58
C TYR A 286 17.98 -1.78 21.36
N ARG A 287 18.56 -0.57 21.46
CA ARG A 287 19.15 0.14 20.31
C ARG A 287 20.36 -0.56 19.69
N ASN A 288 21.06 -1.38 20.46
CA ASN A 288 22.24 -2.12 19.99
C ASN A 288 21.87 -3.42 19.23
N LEU A 289 20.58 -3.79 19.22
CA LEU A 289 20.10 -4.99 18.53
C LEU A 289 20.06 -4.82 17.01
N ARG A 290 20.27 -5.92 16.30
CA ARG A 290 20.21 -6.06 14.84
C ARG A 290 18.80 -6.39 14.39
N LEU A 291 17.86 -5.52 14.73
CA LEU A 291 16.43 -5.72 14.54
C LEU A 291 16.05 -5.81 13.05
N ARG A 292 15.29 -6.83 12.69
CA ARG A 292 14.70 -7.03 11.35
C ARG A 292 13.18 -7.18 11.45
N PRO A 293 12.40 -6.63 10.51
CA PRO A 293 10.95 -6.85 10.46
C PRO A 293 10.59 -8.34 10.43
N ARG A 294 9.56 -8.72 11.19
CA ARG A 294 9.11 -10.12 11.30
C ARG A 294 7.62 -10.28 11.07
N SER A 295 6.84 -9.42 11.71
CA SER A 295 5.38 -9.45 11.68
C SER A 295 4.82 -8.05 11.84
N ILE A 296 3.57 -7.85 11.44
CA ILE A 296 2.78 -6.66 11.78
C ILE A 296 1.55 -7.07 12.58
N VAL A 297 0.97 -6.11 13.29
CA VAL A 297 -0.41 -6.22 13.78
C VAL A 297 -1.34 -5.56 12.76
N ILE A 298 -2.28 -6.34 12.26
CA ILE A 298 -3.27 -5.99 11.24
C ILE A 298 -4.60 -6.64 11.67
N GLU A 299 -5.68 -5.88 11.69
CA GLU A 299 -6.99 -6.34 12.21
C GLU A 299 -6.91 -6.85 13.66
N GLY A 300 -6.05 -6.22 14.49
CA GLY A 300 -5.78 -6.67 15.86
C GLY A 300 -5.06 -8.01 15.99
N ARG A 301 -4.60 -8.61 14.89
CA ARG A 301 -3.92 -9.92 14.85
C ARG A 301 -2.45 -9.79 14.46
N LEU A 302 -1.60 -10.54 15.15
CA LEU A 302 -0.19 -10.64 14.80
C LEU A 302 -0.01 -11.53 13.57
N THR A 303 0.38 -10.93 12.45
CA THR A 303 0.52 -11.61 11.15
C THR A 303 1.97 -11.55 10.69
N ARG A 304 2.57 -12.71 10.39
CA ARG A 304 3.94 -12.75 9.84
C ARG A 304 3.94 -12.10 8.47
N LEU A 305 5.02 -11.39 8.13
CA LEU A 305 5.08 -10.63 6.88
C LEU A 305 4.82 -11.49 5.63
N TRP A 306 5.37 -12.71 5.58
CA TRP A 306 5.16 -13.68 4.49
C TRP A 306 3.75 -14.31 4.43
N GLN A 307 2.93 -14.13 5.47
CA GLN A 307 1.54 -14.62 5.52
C GLN A 307 0.53 -13.58 5.02
N ILE A 308 0.95 -12.32 4.85
CA ILE A 308 0.06 -11.27 4.38
C ILE A 308 -0.34 -11.57 2.94
N GLY A 309 -1.65 -11.61 2.67
CA GLY A 309 -2.18 -11.94 1.35
C GLY A 309 -2.41 -13.43 1.12
N LYS A 310 -2.09 -14.31 2.09
CA LYS A 310 -2.31 -15.76 1.93
C LYS A 310 -3.76 -16.09 1.57
N ASP A 311 -4.72 -15.40 2.16
CA ASP A 311 -6.16 -15.62 1.94
C ASP A 311 -6.61 -15.21 0.54
N PHE A 312 -5.83 -14.36 -0.16
CA PHE A 312 -6.13 -13.93 -1.52
C PHE A 312 -5.45 -14.81 -2.58
N LYS A 313 -4.46 -15.62 -2.22
CA LYS A 313 -3.78 -16.52 -3.16
C LYS A 313 -4.72 -17.49 -3.90
N PRO A 314 -5.75 -18.08 -3.26
CA PRO A 314 -6.69 -18.97 -3.96
C PRO A 314 -7.46 -18.33 -5.12
N TYR A 315 -7.56 -17.00 -5.16
CA TYR A 315 -8.22 -16.28 -6.27
C TYR A 315 -7.30 -15.97 -7.44
N ILE A 316 -5.98 -16.15 -7.27
CA ILE A 316 -4.99 -15.92 -8.30
C ILE A 316 -4.77 -17.22 -9.07
N ALA A 317 -4.78 -17.13 -10.39
CA ALA A 317 -4.43 -18.25 -11.25
C ALA A 317 -3.00 -18.75 -10.94
N GLU A 318 -2.83 -20.06 -10.80
CA GLU A 318 -1.59 -20.67 -10.29
C GLU A 318 -0.36 -20.28 -11.13
N ALA A 319 -0.53 -20.16 -12.45
CA ALA A 319 0.53 -19.76 -13.39
C ALA A 319 1.10 -18.35 -13.12
N TRP A 320 0.36 -17.49 -12.42
CA TRP A 320 0.77 -16.11 -12.13
C TRP A 320 1.57 -15.99 -10.84
N LEU A 321 1.38 -16.91 -9.88
CA LEU A 321 1.99 -16.83 -8.54
C LEU A 321 3.52 -16.75 -8.56
N PRO A 322 4.26 -17.46 -9.43
CA PRO A 322 5.73 -17.37 -9.47
C PRO A 322 6.25 -16.01 -9.95
N ALA A 323 5.50 -15.29 -10.79
CA ALA A 323 5.90 -14.02 -11.38
C ALA A 323 5.61 -12.81 -10.46
N MET A 324 4.79 -13.00 -9.42
CA MET A 324 4.42 -11.91 -8.51
C MET A 324 5.61 -11.46 -7.66
N PRO A 325 5.79 -10.14 -7.44
CA PRO A 325 7.03 -9.53 -6.94
C PRO A 325 7.43 -9.84 -5.49
N GLY A 326 6.65 -10.64 -4.76
CA GLY A 326 6.91 -11.24 -3.44
C GLY A 326 7.98 -10.55 -2.60
N ARG A 327 7.65 -9.42 -1.97
CA ARG A 327 8.64 -8.64 -1.18
C ARG A 327 9.02 -9.31 0.15
N TRP A 328 8.15 -10.15 0.73
CA TRP A 328 8.27 -10.73 2.08
C TRP A 328 8.03 -12.24 2.14
#